data_AF-A0A3D3B548-F1
#
_entry.id   AF-A0A3D3B548-F1
#
_cell.length_a   1.000
_cell.length_b   1.000
_cell.length_c   1.000
_cell.angle_alpha   90.00
_cell.angle_beta   90.00
_cell.angle_gamma   90.00
#
_symmetry.space_group_name_H-M   'P 1'
#
loop_
_entity.id
_entity.type
_entity.pdbx_description
1 polymer ?
#
loop_
_entity_poly.entity_id
_entity_poly.type
_entity_poly.pdbx_seq_one_letter_code
_entity_poly.pdbx_strand_id
1 'polypeptide(L)'
;MDGQNDPADIMRLAGRLGSRGLEPAMAVGIRAGRKGPGSRKAASRFANWIRDKVLADGCPDTGCGIKLYRRDVYLELPYFTSMHRYLPALFLTYGHEIAYEAVNDRPRLRGASKYTNLGRALIGLYDLVGVSWLRKRTLIPLIAEDVSGAGARSPDRPAAQTLAKRASMMLRLKDLSIVEQVVLALSLVLVGFLLFDPFMLERSRALAPEARTAFKAVTDIGRSNWMLIPTGAAVALALALRQRHVGFRNTAGYGLIASTIGFVFVSVGGAGLIATLTKNILGRARPKLFDTMGPFEFKLFAFSPDYASLPSGHATNIFAFATVIGMLWPRGRVLLYMGAAWIAASRVLIGEHYFTDAVLGAILGTVVPYFVRDRFAARRWLFERTPDGGYRIRGPRTQRWLGWPRPSVTPSRDTHFK
;
A
#
# COMPACT_ATOMS: atom_id res chain seq x y z
N MET A 1 -27.06 30.77 -7.63
CA MET A 1 -25.64 30.54 -8.03
C MET A 1 -24.74 31.48 -7.23
N ASP A 2 -23.46 31.12 -7.03
CA ASP A 2 -22.48 31.88 -6.22
C ASP A 2 -21.90 33.12 -6.94
N GLY A 3 -22.26 33.32 -8.22
CA GLY A 3 -21.92 34.50 -9.02
C GLY A 3 -20.53 34.47 -9.65
N GLN A 4 -19.82 33.32 -9.56
CA GLN A 4 -18.42 33.23 -9.97
C GLN A 4 -18.21 33.14 -11.50
N ASN A 5 -19.12 32.50 -12.23
CA ASN A 5 -19.02 32.36 -13.69
C ASN A 5 -19.86 33.45 -14.38
N ASP A 6 -19.30 34.09 -15.41
CA ASP A 6 -19.98 35.10 -16.21
C ASP A 6 -20.91 34.46 -17.26
N PRO A 7 -22.23 34.73 -17.26
CA PRO A 7 -23.15 34.15 -18.24
C PRO A 7 -22.79 34.49 -19.69
N ALA A 8 -22.12 35.63 -19.93
CA ALA A 8 -21.68 36.00 -21.28
C ALA A 8 -20.66 35.01 -21.87
N ASP A 9 -19.94 34.27 -21.03
CA ASP A 9 -18.97 33.26 -21.46
C ASP A 9 -19.62 32.04 -22.13
N ILE A 10 -20.90 31.79 -21.84
CA ILE A 10 -21.65 30.65 -22.38
C ILE A 10 -21.72 30.75 -23.91
N MET A 11 -22.00 31.95 -24.45
CA MET A 11 -22.12 32.14 -25.90
C MET A 11 -20.76 31.99 -26.61
N ARG A 12 -19.68 32.44 -25.97
CA ARG A 12 -18.32 32.27 -26.50
C ARG A 12 -17.90 30.80 -26.56
N LEU A 13 -18.17 30.06 -25.50
CA LEU A 13 -17.94 28.61 -25.47
C LEU A 13 -18.86 27.86 -26.44
N ALA A 14 -20.10 28.28 -26.62
CA ALA A 14 -21.03 27.67 -27.58
C ALA A 14 -20.52 27.82 -29.02
N GLY A 15 -19.92 28.97 -29.36
CA GLY A 15 -19.27 29.20 -30.66
C GLY A 15 -18.03 28.31 -30.93
N ARG A 16 -17.50 27.63 -29.91
CA ARG A 16 -16.39 26.67 -30.04
C ARG A 16 -16.83 25.23 -30.24
N LEU A 17 -18.12 24.93 -30.06
CA LEU A 17 -18.64 23.60 -30.35
C LEU A 17 -18.85 23.44 -31.86
N GLY A 18 -18.53 22.26 -32.38
CA GLY A 18 -18.90 21.89 -33.75
C GLY A 18 -20.42 21.92 -33.93
N SER A 19 -20.91 21.96 -35.18
CA SER A 19 -22.35 21.81 -35.45
C SER A 19 -22.87 20.43 -35.00
N ARG A 20 -24.18 20.17 -35.05
CA ARG A 20 -24.74 18.91 -34.54
C ARG A 20 -24.12 17.70 -35.28
N GLY A 21 -23.54 16.77 -34.53
CA GLY A 21 -22.83 15.61 -35.10
C GLY A 21 -21.39 15.89 -35.56
N LEU A 22 -20.88 17.11 -35.37
CA LEU A 22 -19.49 17.48 -35.67
C LEU A 22 -18.71 17.76 -34.38
N GLU A 23 -17.41 17.50 -34.45
CA GLU A 23 -16.44 17.87 -33.43
C GLU A 23 -16.13 19.38 -33.48
N PRO A 24 -15.71 20.01 -32.36
CA PRO A 24 -15.55 19.44 -31.01
C PRO A 24 -16.87 19.23 -30.27
N ALA A 25 -17.05 18.07 -29.64
CA ALA A 25 -18.23 17.73 -28.85
C ALA A 25 -18.24 18.37 -27.45
N MET A 26 -17.12 18.96 -27.02
CA MET A 26 -16.97 19.62 -25.73
C MET A 26 -16.19 20.94 -25.85
N ALA A 27 -16.63 21.97 -25.12
CA ALA A 27 -15.92 23.22 -24.92
C ALA A 27 -15.72 23.47 -23.41
N VAL A 28 -14.47 23.72 -22.99
CA VAL A 28 -14.09 23.90 -21.59
C VAL A 28 -13.54 25.30 -21.37
N GLY A 29 -14.07 26.01 -20.36
CA GLY A 29 -13.55 27.31 -19.98
C GLY A 29 -12.18 27.23 -19.29
N ILE A 30 -11.27 28.15 -19.65
CA ILE A 30 -10.01 28.40 -18.96
C ILE A 30 -10.14 29.71 -18.19
N ARG A 31 -10.08 29.67 -16.85
CA ARG A 31 -10.20 30.89 -16.03
C ARG A 31 -9.02 31.83 -16.25
N ALA A 32 -9.27 32.97 -16.89
CA ALA A 32 -8.27 34.02 -17.07
C ALA A 32 -8.19 34.95 -15.85
N GLY A 33 -7.01 35.46 -15.54
CA GLY A 33 -6.84 36.56 -14.57
C GLY A 33 -7.11 36.23 -13.10
N ARG A 34 -7.07 34.95 -12.68
CA ARG A 34 -7.43 34.50 -11.32
C ARG A 34 -6.76 35.33 -10.22
N LYS A 35 -7.56 36.06 -9.43
CA LYS A 35 -7.11 36.84 -8.26
C LYS A 35 -7.28 35.99 -6.98
N GLY A 36 -6.17 35.59 -6.37
CA GLY A 36 -6.17 34.80 -5.14
C GLY A 36 -4.75 34.65 -4.56
N PRO A 37 -4.61 34.22 -3.29
CA PRO A 37 -3.31 34.07 -2.63
C PRO A 37 -2.37 33.19 -3.46
N GLY A 38 -1.09 33.56 -3.55
CA GLY A 38 -0.09 32.85 -4.37
C GLY A 38 0.00 31.35 -4.08
N SER A 39 -0.19 30.95 -2.82
CA SER A 39 -0.24 29.55 -2.38
C SER A 39 -1.33 28.72 -3.05
N ARG A 40 -2.52 29.30 -3.32
CA ARG A 40 -3.61 28.59 -4.02
C ARG A 40 -3.33 28.41 -5.51
N LYS A 41 -2.62 29.36 -6.13
CA LYS A 41 -2.17 29.25 -7.52
C LYS A 41 -1.13 28.14 -7.67
N ALA A 42 -0.15 28.08 -6.77
CA ALA A 42 0.87 27.05 -6.76
C ALA A 42 0.26 25.65 -6.56
N ALA A 43 -0.63 25.48 -5.57
CA ALA A 43 -1.31 24.21 -5.32
C ALA A 43 -2.16 23.75 -6.52
N SER A 44 -2.88 24.67 -7.17
CA SER A 44 -3.69 24.35 -8.36
C SER A 44 -2.81 23.97 -9.55
N ARG A 45 -1.67 24.66 -9.76
CA ARG A 45 -0.71 24.32 -10.82
C ARG A 45 -0.09 22.94 -10.59
N PHE A 46 0.30 22.64 -9.35
CA PHE A 46 0.83 21.33 -8.98
C PHE A 46 -0.20 20.21 -9.17
N ALA A 47 -1.44 20.42 -8.73
CA ALA A 47 -2.52 19.45 -8.92
C ALA A 47 -2.83 19.20 -10.41
N ASN A 48 -2.89 20.26 -11.22
CA ASN A 48 -3.07 20.13 -12.67
C ASN A 48 -1.87 19.43 -13.32
N TRP A 49 -0.64 19.70 -12.87
CA TRP A 49 0.58 19.04 -13.36
C TRP A 49 0.58 17.52 -13.09
N ILE A 50 0.27 17.10 -11.85
CA ILE A 50 0.16 15.67 -11.52
C ILE A 50 -0.88 15.00 -12.42
N ARG A 51 -2.07 15.60 -12.51
CA ARG A 51 -3.18 15.07 -13.29
C ARG A 51 -2.81 14.95 -14.77
N ASP A 52 -2.22 16.00 -15.35
CA ASP A 52 -1.79 16.01 -16.75
C ASP A 52 -0.69 14.97 -17.01
N LYS A 53 0.25 14.76 -16.08
CA LYS A 53 1.24 13.67 -16.21
C LYS A 53 0.62 12.27 -16.19
N VAL A 54 -0.46 12.08 -15.44
CA VAL A 54 -1.12 10.77 -15.29
C VAL A 54 -2.12 10.51 -16.42
N LEU A 55 -2.91 11.52 -16.80
CA LEU A 55 -3.96 11.39 -17.80
C LEU A 55 -3.48 11.78 -19.21
N ALA A 56 -2.54 12.71 -19.35
CA ALA A 56 -2.12 13.25 -20.65
C ALA A 56 -3.32 13.68 -21.51
N ASP A 57 -4.25 14.43 -20.90
CA ASP A 57 -5.50 14.87 -21.54
C ASP A 57 -5.44 16.34 -22.00
N GLY A 58 -4.30 17.01 -21.86
CA GLY A 58 -4.06 18.35 -22.41
C GLY A 58 -4.93 19.46 -21.83
N CYS A 59 -5.67 19.20 -20.73
CA CYS A 59 -6.63 20.14 -20.18
C CYS A 59 -5.96 21.13 -19.19
N PRO A 60 -5.90 22.44 -19.52
CA PRO A 60 -5.14 23.41 -18.73
C PRO A 60 -5.83 23.84 -17.42
N ASP A 61 -7.17 23.85 -17.36
CA ASP A 61 -7.93 24.14 -16.13
C ASP A 61 -9.19 23.27 -15.98
N THR A 62 -9.02 22.16 -15.28
CA THR A 62 -10.07 21.15 -15.11
C THR A 62 -11.06 21.51 -14.01
N GLY A 63 -10.63 22.38 -13.10
CA GLY A 63 -11.41 22.90 -11.97
C GLY A 63 -12.21 24.14 -12.33
N CYS A 64 -12.23 24.54 -13.60
CA CYS A 64 -13.20 25.48 -14.11
C CYS A 64 -14.60 24.82 -14.14
N GLY A 65 -15.60 25.54 -13.63
CA GLY A 65 -16.96 25.01 -13.50
C GLY A 65 -17.79 25.11 -14.78
N ILE A 66 -17.47 26.06 -15.67
CA ILE A 66 -18.21 26.28 -16.91
C ILE A 66 -17.67 25.37 -18.03
N LYS A 67 -18.54 24.48 -18.50
CA LYS A 67 -18.27 23.51 -19.56
C LYS A 67 -19.55 23.34 -20.38
N LEU A 68 -19.41 23.32 -21.69
CA LEU A 68 -20.48 23.03 -22.64
C LEU A 68 -20.13 21.73 -23.35
N TYR A 69 -21.11 20.87 -23.52
CA TYR A 69 -20.92 19.58 -24.16
C TYR A 69 -22.21 19.07 -24.77
N ARG A 70 -22.03 18.20 -25.76
CA ARG A 70 -23.12 17.47 -26.42
C ARG A 70 -23.79 16.51 -25.44
N ARG A 71 -25.13 16.56 -25.38
CA ARG A 71 -25.94 15.82 -24.40
C ARG A 71 -25.85 14.32 -24.63
N ASP A 72 -26.02 13.91 -25.88
CA ASP A 72 -25.86 12.55 -26.40
C ASP A 72 -24.53 11.95 -25.95
N VAL A 73 -23.41 12.62 -26.24
CA VAL A 73 -22.08 12.16 -25.80
C VAL A 73 -21.97 12.05 -24.28
N TYR A 74 -22.45 13.04 -23.54
CA TYR A 74 -22.37 13.03 -22.08
C TYR A 74 -23.14 11.85 -21.46
N LEU A 75 -24.26 11.46 -22.05
CA LEU A 75 -25.10 10.36 -21.54
C LEU A 75 -24.46 8.98 -21.74
N GLU A 76 -23.48 8.85 -22.64
CA GLU A 76 -22.73 7.61 -22.85
C GLU A 76 -21.55 7.44 -21.87
N LEU A 77 -21.16 8.51 -21.19
CA LEU A 77 -20.03 8.48 -20.26
C LEU A 77 -20.38 7.77 -18.94
N PRO A 78 -19.41 7.09 -18.31
CA PRO A 78 -19.60 6.46 -17.01
C PRO A 78 -19.82 7.52 -15.92
N TYR A 79 -20.78 7.26 -15.05
CA TYR A 79 -21.14 8.17 -13.97
C TYR A 79 -20.45 7.82 -12.65
N PHE A 80 -19.89 8.83 -11.98
CA PHE A 80 -19.40 8.75 -10.62
C PHE A 80 -19.35 10.13 -9.98
N THR A 81 -19.26 10.19 -8.65
CA THR A 81 -19.12 11.46 -7.93
C THR A 81 -17.84 12.18 -8.36
N SER A 82 -17.87 13.51 -8.43
CA SER A 82 -16.72 14.32 -8.89
C SER A 82 -16.26 14.13 -10.35
N MET A 83 -17.01 13.38 -11.20
CA MET A 83 -16.67 13.17 -12.62
C MET A 83 -16.44 14.47 -13.41
N HIS A 84 -17.03 15.59 -12.98
CA HIS A 84 -16.85 16.92 -13.58
C HIS A 84 -15.38 17.33 -13.76
N ARG A 85 -14.44 16.85 -12.93
CA ARG A 85 -12.98 17.13 -13.07
C ARG A 85 -12.30 16.29 -14.14
N TYR A 86 -12.93 15.19 -14.52
CA TYR A 86 -12.40 14.18 -15.43
C TYR A 86 -13.12 14.16 -16.77
N LEU A 87 -14.17 14.97 -16.95
CA LEU A 87 -14.88 15.11 -18.22
C LEU A 87 -13.94 15.27 -19.42
N PRO A 88 -12.91 16.14 -19.42
CA PRO A 88 -12.03 16.25 -20.57
C PRO A 88 -11.30 14.94 -20.89
N ALA A 89 -10.76 14.27 -19.87
CA ALA A 89 -10.10 12.98 -20.05
C ALA A 89 -11.07 11.89 -20.54
N LEU A 90 -12.32 11.92 -20.09
CA LEU A 90 -13.36 10.99 -20.52
C LEU A 90 -13.77 11.24 -21.97
N PHE A 91 -14.09 12.48 -22.36
CA PHE A 91 -14.43 12.82 -23.75
C PHE A 91 -13.34 12.37 -24.73
N LEU A 92 -12.06 12.64 -24.43
CA LEU A 92 -10.94 12.16 -25.26
C LEU A 92 -10.82 10.63 -25.29
N THR A 93 -11.11 9.95 -24.18
CA THR A 93 -11.13 8.48 -24.14
C THR A 93 -12.25 7.93 -25.01
N TYR A 94 -13.35 8.67 -25.10
CA TYR A 94 -14.49 8.36 -25.94
C TYR A 94 -14.34 8.79 -27.40
N GLY A 95 -13.16 9.28 -27.79
CA GLY A 95 -12.84 9.63 -29.18
C GLY A 95 -13.29 11.03 -29.60
N HIS A 96 -13.77 11.85 -28.68
CA HIS A 96 -14.25 13.21 -28.98
C HIS A 96 -13.17 14.26 -28.81
N GLU A 97 -13.26 15.34 -29.59
CA GLU A 97 -12.37 16.49 -29.49
C GLU A 97 -12.88 17.51 -28.48
N ILE A 98 -11.95 18.34 -27.99
CA ILE A 98 -12.23 19.34 -26.97
C ILE A 98 -11.66 20.68 -27.39
N ALA A 99 -12.51 21.71 -27.35
CA ALA A 99 -12.10 23.09 -27.49
C ALA A 99 -11.91 23.75 -26.11
N TYR A 100 -11.00 24.72 -26.06
CA TYR A 100 -10.79 25.55 -24.89
C TYR A 100 -11.01 27.03 -25.21
N GLU A 101 -11.65 27.75 -24.29
CA GLU A 101 -11.91 29.18 -24.43
C GLU A 101 -11.59 29.91 -23.12
N ALA A 102 -11.02 31.11 -23.20
CA ALA A 102 -10.76 31.92 -22.02
C ALA A 102 -12.09 32.45 -21.44
N VAL A 103 -12.28 32.29 -20.13
CA VAL A 103 -13.49 32.70 -19.41
C VAL A 103 -13.17 33.59 -18.21
N ASN A 104 -14.12 34.44 -17.84
CA ASN A 104 -14.00 35.37 -16.73
C ASN A 104 -14.17 34.63 -15.40
N ASP A 105 -13.25 34.84 -14.44
CA ASP A 105 -13.36 34.32 -13.06
C ASP A 105 -13.69 35.47 -12.10
N ARG A 106 -14.93 35.51 -11.61
CA ARG A 106 -15.41 36.53 -10.68
C ARG A 106 -15.29 36.05 -9.23
N PRO A 107 -15.08 36.95 -8.26
CA PRO A 107 -15.15 36.57 -6.85
C PRO A 107 -16.55 36.05 -6.51
N ARG A 108 -16.64 35.06 -5.61
CA ARG A 108 -17.93 34.56 -5.14
C ARG A 108 -18.64 35.64 -4.35
N LEU A 109 -19.92 35.85 -4.66
CA LEU A 109 -20.77 36.83 -3.99
C LEU A 109 -21.60 36.20 -2.88
N ARG A 110 -21.89 34.90 -2.95
CA ARG A 110 -22.74 34.18 -1.97
C ARG A 110 -22.25 32.74 -1.73
N GLY A 111 -22.32 32.28 -0.47
CA GLY A 111 -22.04 30.91 -0.05
C GLY A 111 -20.60 30.63 0.41
N ALA A 112 -20.45 29.72 1.37
CA ALA A 112 -19.15 29.22 1.83
C ALA A 112 -18.78 27.90 1.11
N SER A 113 -17.49 27.65 0.92
CA SER A 113 -17.02 26.38 0.33
C SER A 113 -17.35 25.21 1.27
N LYS A 114 -18.25 24.31 0.85
CA LYS A 114 -18.66 23.11 1.61
C LYS A 114 -17.57 22.04 1.77
N TYR A 115 -16.34 22.30 1.31
CA TYR A 115 -15.25 21.32 1.31
C TYR A 115 -13.97 21.91 1.88
N THR A 116 -13.29 21.13 2.72
CA THR A 116 -11.92 21.38 3.15
C THR A 116 -10.95 21.12 2.00
N ASN A 117 -9.89 21.92 1.90
CA ASN A 117 -8.91 21.80 0.80
C ASN A 117 -8.24 20.42 0.79
N LEU A 118 -7.98 19.84 1.96
CA LEU A 118 -7.37 18.53 2.12
C LEU A 118 -8.32 17.40 1.68
N GLY A 119 -9.57 17.38 2.17
CA GLY A 119 -10.54 16.36 1.78
C GLY A 119 -10.83 16.35 0.28
N ARG A 120 -10.87 17.54 -0.35
CA ARG A 120 -11.02 17.68 -1.80
C ARG A 120 -9.85 17.09 -2.59
N ALA A 121 -8.63 17.22 -2.06
CA ALA A 121 -7.42 16.71 -2.69
C ALA A 121 -7.36 15.18 -2.61
N LEU A 122 -7.74 14.59 -1.47
CA LEU A 122 -7.74 13.13 -1.27
C LEU A 122 -8.74 12.42 -2.18
N ILE A 123 -9.97 12.95 -2.26
CA ILE A 123 -10.98 12.43 -3.21
C ILE A 123 -10.45 12.56 -4.64
N GLY A 124 -9.82 13.69 -4.98
CA GLY A 124 -9.19 13.89 -6.29
C GLY A 124 -8.13 12.83 -6.61
N LEU A 125 -7.27 12.47 -5.67
CA LEU A 125 -6.23 11.46 -5.90
C LEU A 125 -6.83 10.06 -6.09
N TYR A 126 -7.83 9.69 -5.29
CA TYR A 126 -8.55 8.42 -5.44
C TYR A 126 -9.23 8.31 -6.81
N ASP A 127 -9.97 9.35 -7.21
CA ASP A 127 -10.64 9.39 -8.51
C ASP A 127 -9.64 9.37 -9.68
N LEU A 128 -8.46 9.98 -9.51
CA LEU A 128 -7.41 9.97 -10.53
C LEU A 128 -6.93 8.55 -10.83
N VAL A 129 -6.74 7.72 -9.78
CA VAL A 129 -6.38 6.31 -9.93
C VAL A 129 -7.51 5.54 -10.62
N GLY A 130 -8.76 5.75 -10.19
CA GLY A 130 -9.94 5.12 -10.77
C GLY A 130 -10.13 5.44 -12.25
N VAL A 131 -10.07 6.71 -12.62
CA VAL A 131 -10.18 7.16 -14.02
C VAL A 131 -9.01 6.66 -14.86
N SER A 132 -7.79 6.64 -14.32
CA SER A 132 -6.63 6.09 -15.05
C SER A 132 -6.79 4.61 -15.37
N TRP A 133 -7.36 3.83 -14.44
CA TRP A 133 -7.71 2.44 -14.68
C TRP A 133 -8.82 2.31 -15.73
N LEU A 134 -9.89 3.11 -15.60
CA LEU A 134 -11.03 3.10 -16.49
C LEU A 134 -10.60 3.39 -17.94
N ARG A 135 -9.84 4.47 -18.16
CA ARG A 135 -9.32 4.84 -19.48
C ARG A 135 -8.48 3.75 -20.13
N LYS A 136 -7.68 3.03 -19.35
CA LYS A 136 -6.87 1.91 -19.87
C LYS A 136 -7.72 0.69 -20.25
N ARG A 137 -8.92 0.57 -19.70
CA ARG A 137 -9.83 -0.57 -19.91
C ARG A 137 -10.92 -0.27 -20.94
N THR A 138 -11.22 0.99 -21.19
CA THR A 138 -12.14 1.41 -22.25
C THR A 138 -11.50 1.15 -23.62
N LEU A 139 -12.10 0.22 -24.37
CA LEU A 139 -11.76 -0.07 -25.76
C LEU A 139 -12.95 0.37 -26.60
N ILE A 140 -12.73 1.32 -27.51
CA ILE A 140 -13.76 1.77 -28.44
C ILE A 140 -13.45 1.13 -29.78
N PRO A 141 -14.28 0.18 -30.23
CA PRO A 141 -14.11 -0.39 -31.56
C PRO A 141 -14.32 0.73 -32.58
N LEU A 142 -13.34 0.90 -33.47
CA LEU A 142 -13.55 1.72 -34.67
C LEU A 142 -14.55 0.97 -35.55
N ILE A 143 -15.78 1.44 -35.60
CA ILE A 143 -16.75 0.96 -36.57
C ILE A 143 -16.32 1.56 -37.90
N ALA A 144 -15.54 0.80 -38.67
CA ALA A 144 -15.33 1.10 -40.08
C ALA A 144 -16.67 0.86 -40.78
N GLU A 145 -17.42 1.91 -41.05
CA GLU A 145 -18.39 1.83 -42.14
C GLU A 145 -17.56 1.63 -43.42
N ASP A 146 -17.71 0.45 -44.03
CA ASP A 146 -17.14 0.14 -45.34
C ASP A 146 -17.78 1.10 -46.37
N VAL A 147 -17.23 2.31 -46.47
CA VAL A 147 -17.36 3.10 -47.69
C VAL A 147 -16.35 2.50 -48.66
N SER A 148 -16.89 1.66 -49.53
CA SER A 148 -16.18 1.08 -50.67
C SER A 148 -15.43 2.17 -51.44
N GLY A 149 -14.11 2.08 -51.41
CA GLY A 149 -13.21 2.74 -52.36
C GLY A 149 -12.56 4.03 -51.89
N ALA A 150 -11.43 3.93 -51.16
CA ALA A 150 -10.22 4.71 -51.42
C ALA A 150 -9.09 4.30 -50.46
N GLY A 151 -8.03 3.69 -51.00
CA GLY A 151 -6.65 3.72 -50.49
C GLY A 151 -6.44 3.43 -49.01
N ALA A 152 -6.29 2.14 -48.66
CA ALA A 152 -5.77 1.71 -47.37
C ALA A 152 -4.34 2.28 -47.15
N ARG A 153 -4.25 3.40 -46.43
CA ARG A 153 -3.01 3.77 -45.74
C ARG A 153 -2.96 3.00 -44.43
N SER A 154 -2.02 2.06 -44.36
CA SER A 154 -1.67 1.36 -43.11
C SER A 154 -1.35 2.42 -42.05
N PRO A 155 -2.02 2.42 -40.88
CA PRO A 155 -1.58 3.25 -39.77
C PRO A 155 -0.26 2.64 -39.28
N ASP A 156 0.83 3.39 -39.46
CA ASP A 156 2.10 3.13 -38.80
C ASP A 156 1.83 2.75 -37.34
N ARG A 157 2.51 1.71 -36.85
CA ARG A 157 2.36 1.16 -35.49
C ARG A 157 3.43 1.68 -34.51
N PRO A 158 3.56 2.99 -34.17
CA PRO A 158 4.40 3.43 -33.07
C PRO A 158 3.68 3.34 -31.71
N ALA A 159 2.34 3.28 -31.67
CA ALA A 159 1.59 3.32 -30.42
C ALA A 159 1.71 2.03 -29.57
N ALA A 160 1.70 0.85 -30.20
CA ALA A 160 1.77 -0.44 -29.51
C ALA A 160 3.16 -0.72 -28.90
N GLN A 161 4.24 -0.32 -29.60
CA GLN A 161 5.60 -0.44 -29.09
C GLN A 161 5.88 0.56 -27.96
N THR A 162 5.28 1.75 -28.02
CA THR A 162 5.40 2.76 -26.96
C THR A 162 4.68 2.33 -25.68
N LEU A 163 3.53 1.64 -25.78
CA LEU A 163 2.82 1.10 -24.62
C LEU A 163 3.60 -0.04 -23.93
N ALA A 164 4.20 -0.94 -24.71
CA ALA A 164 5.02 -2.03 -24.18
C ALA A 164 6.29 -1.51 -23.47
N LYS A 165 6.96 -0.50 -24.03
CA LYS A 165 8.13 0.16 -23.43
C LYS A 165 7.77 0.98 -22.18
N ARG A 166 6.53 1.51 -22.09
CA ARG A 166 6.01 2.21 -20.90
C ARG A 166 5.55 1.25 -19.80
N ALA A 167 5.05 0.06 -20.14
CA ALA A 167 4.70 -0.97 -19.16
C ALA A 167 5.95 -1.56 -18.47
N SER A 168 7.10 -1.59 -19.15
CA SER A 168 8.39 -1.97 -18.54
C SER A 168 9.00 -0.92 -17.62
N MET A 169 8.46 0.31 -17.57
CA MET A 169 8.91 1.37 -16.66
C MET A 169 8.21 1.25 -15.28
N MET A 170 8.05 0.04 -14.77
CA MET A 170 7.80 -0.15 -13.34
C MET A 170 9.15 -0.05 -12.63
N LEU A 171 9.36 1.05 -11.90
CA LEU A 171 10.49 1.21 -10.99
C LEU A 171 10.64 -0.05 -10.14
N ARG A 172 11.68 -0.85 -10.38
CA ARG A 172 12.02 -1.95 -9.47
C ARG A 172 12.78 -1.33 -8.31
N LEU A 173 12.43 -1.70 -7.08
CA LEU A 173 13.12 -1.22 -5.87
C LEU A 173 14.66 -1.40 -5.93
N LYS A 174 15.13 -2.42 -6.67
CA LYS A 174 16.56 -2.71 -6.86
C LYS A 174 17.30 -1.67 -7.70
N ASP A 175 16.56 -0.88 -8.48
CA ASP A 175 17.12 0.15 -9.37
C ASP A 175 17.26 1.51 -8.66
N LEU A 176 16.70 1.64 -7.44
CA LEU A 176 16.79 2.83 -6.61
C LEU A 176 18.04 2.80 -5.72
N SER A 177 18.68 3.95 -5.58
CA SER A 177 19.70 4.18 -4.55
C SER A 177 19.13 4.00 -3.14
N ILE A 178 20.01 3.77 -2.16
CA ILE A 178 19.60 3.63 -0.75
C ILE A 178 18.87 4.88 -0.26
N VAL A 179 19.33 6.07 -0.66
CA VAL A 179 18.68 7.34 -0.31
C VAL A 179 17.26 7.40 -0.84
N GLU A 180 17.05 7.04 -2.11
CA GLU A 180 15.71 7.01 -2.71
C GLU A 180 14.81 5.96 -2.05
N GLN A 181 15.34 4.80 -1.68
CA GLN A 181 14.60 3.80 -0.93
C GLN A 181 14.17 4.31 0.45
N VAL A 182 15.05 5.02 1.16
CA VAL A 182 14.74 5.64 2.45
C VAL A 182 13.68 6.73 2.29
N VAL A 183 13.83 7.62 1.30
CA VAL A 183 12.85 8.68 1.02
C VAL A 183 11.49 8.08 0.66
N LEU A 184 11.47 7.03 -0.16
CA LEU A 184 10.25 6.31 -0.50
C LEU A 184 9.60 5.67 0.73
N ALA A 185 10.38 4.98 1.57
CA ALA A 185 9.88 4.37 2.79
C ALA A 185 9.29 5.41 3.76
N LEU A 186 9.98 6.53 3.99
CA LEU A 186 9.49 7.63 4.82
C LEU A 186 8.23 8.27 4.24
N SER A 187 8.17 8.43 2.91
CA SER A 187 6.99 8.95 2.21
C SER A 187 5.79 8.02 2.37
N LEU A 188 5.98 6.70 2.27
CA LEU A 188 4.92 5.71 2.47
C LEU A 188 4.42 5.70 3.93
N VAL A 189 5.33 5.82 4.90
CA VAL A 189 4.96 5.96 6.33
C VAL A 189 4.15 7.23 6.55
N LEU A 190 4.58 8.36 5.98
CA LEU A 190 3.87 9.63 6.08
C LEU A 190 2.48 9.58 5.45
N VAL A 191 2.36 8.95 4.27
CA VAL A 191 1.06 8.68 3.62
C VAL A 191 0.19 7.80 4.51
N GLY A 192 0.78 6.79 5.15
CA GLY A 192 0.11 5.96 6.14
C GLY A 192 -0.48 6.78 7.30
N PHE A 193 0.32 7.66 7.90
CA PHE A 193 -0.10 8.49 9.04
C PHE A 193 -1.18 9.52 8.65
N LEU A 194 -1.06 10.12 7.47
CA LEU A 194 -1.96 11.18 7.03
C LEU A 194 -3.27 10.65 6.44
N LEU A 195 -3.24 9.52 5.74
CA LEU A 195 -4.38 9.03 4.97
C LEU A 195 -5.00 7.78 5.58
N PHE A 196 -4.19 6.76 5.80
CA PHE A 196 -4.69 5.44 6.20
C PHE A 196 -5.11 5.40 7.66
N ASP A 197 -4.36 6.05 8.55
CA ASP A 197 -4.67 6.02 9.98
C ASP A 197 -6.02 6.69 10.30
N PRO A 198 -6.33 7.92 9.82
CA PRO A 198 -7.65 8.52 10.01
C PRO A 198 -8.77 7.73 9.33
N PHE A 199 -8.53 7.26 8.10
CA PHE A 199 -9.51 6.47 7.35
C PHE A 199 -9.90 5.18 8.10
N MET A 200 -8.92 4.43 8.58
CA MET A 200 -9.16 3.18 9.31
C MET A 200 -9.79 3.44 10.68
N LEU A 201 -9.43 4.54 11.34
CA LEU A 201 -10.04 4.92 12.61
C LEU A 201 -11.53 5.25 12.47
N GLU A 202 -11.92 5.96 11.41
CA GLU A 202 -13.32 6.24 11.11
C GLU A 202 -14.11 4.94 10.90
N ARG A 203 -13.54 3.96 10.17
CA ARG A 203 -14.15 2.64 9.98
C ARG A 203 -14.26 1.84 11.27
N SER A 204 -13.25 1.92 12.14
CA SER A 204 -13.27 1.29 13.46
C SER A 204 -14.38 1.85 14.36
N ARG A 205 -14.63 3.16 14.28
CA ARG A 205 -15.71 3.84 15.01
C ARG A 205 -17.09 3.47 14.48
N ALA A 206 -17.22 3.31 13.17
CA ALA A 206 -18.46 2.89 12.50
C ALA A 206 -18.79 1.40 12.66
N LEU A 207 -17.93 0.62 13.33
CA LEU A 207 -18.09 -0.82 13.46
C LEU A 207 -19.21 -1.20 14.44
N ALA A 208 -20.10 -2.10 14.05
CA ALA A 208 -21.17 -2.61 14.90
C ALA A 208 -20.61 -3.31 16.18
N PRO A 209 -21.32 -3.25 17.32
CA PRO A 209 -20.88 -3.87 18.58
C PRO A 209 -20.60 -5.38 18.47
N GLU A 210 -21.39 -6.10 17.69
CA GLU A 210 -21.26 -7.54 17.46
C GLU A 210 -19.96 -7.85 16.72
N ALA A 211 -19.68 -7.09 15.65
CA ALA A 211 -18.45 -7.20 14.88
C ALA A 211 -17.22 -6.85 15.75
N ARG A 212 -17.32 -5.84 16.61
CA ARG A 212 -16.23 -5.48 17.54
C ARG A 212 -15.94 -6.61 18.52
N THR A 213 -16.97 -7.28 19.02
CA THR A 213 -16.84 -8.44 19.92
C THR A 213 -16.18 -9.62 19.21
N ALA A 214 -16.59 -9.92 17.97
CA ALA A 214 -15.96 -10.96 17.16
C ALA A 214 -14.47 -10.68 16.93
N PHE A 215 -14.10 -9.45 16.56
CA PHE A 215 -12.69 -9.09 16.40
C PHE A 215 -11.93 -9.14 17.73
N LYS A 216 -12.58 -8.80 18.86
CA LYS A 216 -11.98 -8.91 20.19
C LYS A 216 -11.60 -10.36 20.53
N ALA A 217 -12.47 -11.32 20.20
CA ALA A 217 -12.16 -12.75 20.34
C ALA A 217 -10.96 -13.16 19.47
N VAL A 218 -10.90 -12.69 18.22
CA VAL A 218 -9.79 -12.99 17.30
C VAL A 218 -8.47 -12.40 17.82
N THR A 219 -8.46 -11.16 18.32
CA THR A 219 -7.21 -10.54 18.80
C THR A 219 -6.71 -11.15 20.11
N ASP A 220 -7.57 -11.72 20.93
CA ASP A 220 -7.14 -12.30 22.21
C ASP A 220 -6.22 -13.51 22.02
N ILE A 221 -6.32 -14.20 20.87
CA ILE A 221 -5.37 -15.22 20.41
C ILE A 221 -3.95 -14.65 20.26
N GLY A 222 -3.83 -13.39 19.85
CA GLY A 222 -2.55 -12.72 19.60
C GLY A 222 -1.82 -12.19 20.84
N ARG A 223 -2.33 -12.44 22.06
CA ARG A 223 -1.66 -11.99 23.29
C ARG A 223 -0.34 -12.74 23.48
N SER A 224 0.73 -11.99 23.72
CA SER A 224 2.11 -12.50 23.86
C SER A 224 2.28 -13.59 24.90
N ASN A 225 1.46 -13.59 25.95
CA ASN A 225 1.55 -14.54 27.06
C ASN A 225 1.35 -15.99 26.58
N TRP A 226 0.43 -16.22 25.65
CA TRP A 226 0.17 -17.54 25.07
C TRP A 226 1.32 -18.07 24.20
N MET A 227 2.16 -17.17 23.69
CA MET A 227 3.23 -17.52 22.76
C MET A 227 4.58 -17.68 23.48
N LEU A 228 4.89 -16.79 24.43
CA LEU A 228 6.19 -16.75 25.10
C LEU A 228 6.27 -17.66 26.33
N ILE A 229 5.19 -17.83 27.10
CA ILE A 229 5.23 -18.64 28.33
C ILE A 229 5.43 -20.12 28.00
N PRO A 230 4.66 -20.75 27.08
CA PRO A 230 4.86 -22.16 26.74
C PRO A 230 6.20 -22.43 26.05
N THR A 231 6.64 -21.53 25.16
CA THR A 231 7.92 -21.68 24.47
C THR A 231 9.09 -21.47 25.43
N GLY A 232 9.03 -20.48 26.33
CA GLY A 232 10.03 -20.26 27.37
C GLY A 232 10.13 -21.42 28.36
N ALA A 233 8.99 -21.97 28.81
CA ALA A 233 8.96 -23.17 29.65
C ALA A 233 9.57 -24.39 28.93
N ALA A 234 9.28 -24.56 27.64
CA ALA A 234 9.88 -25.62 26.82
C ALA A 234 11.40 -25.44 26.65
N VAL A 235 11.91 -24.20 26.54
CA VAL A 235 13.36 -23.94 26.52
C VAL A 235 13.98 -24.36 27.85
N ALA A 236 13.41 -23.90 28.97
CA ALA A 236 13.92 -24.20 30.31
C ALA A 236 13.95 -25.70 30.57
N LEU A 237 12.89 -26.42 30.20
CA LEU A 237 12.82 -27.87 30.30
C LEU A 237 13.88 -28.55 29.41
N ALA A 238 14.05 -28.11 28.16
CA ALA A 238 15.06 -28.67 27.25
C ALA A 238 16.49 -28.45 27.78
N LEU A 239 16.78 -27.30 28.40
CA LEU A 239 18.07 -27.02 29.03
C LEU A 239 18.29 -27.87 30.30
N ALA A 240 17.27 -28.03 31.13
CA ALA A 240 17.33 -28.87 32.33
C ALA A 240 17.54 -30.36 31.99
N LEU A 241 16.85 -30.86 30.98
CA LEU A 241 17.02 -32.24 30.47
C LEU A 241 18.42 -32.45 29.87
N ARG A 242 19.00 -31.43 29.23
CA ARG A 242 20.38 -31.47 28.75
C ARG A 242 21.40 -31.60 29.88
N GLN A 243 21.17 -30.93 31.01
CA GLN A 243 22.05 -31.00 32.19
C GLN A 243 21.98 -32.36 32.91
N ARG A 244 20.85 -33.09 32.79
CA ARG A 244 20.63 -34.38 33.48
C ARG A 244 21.07 -35.63 32.69
N HIS A 245 22.11 -35.52 31.85
CA HIS A 245 22.73 -36.65 31.12
C HIS A 245 21.76 -37.51 30.29
N VAL A 246 21.35 -36.99 29.13
CA VAL A 246 20.87 -37.88 28.05
C VAL A 246 22.09 -38.56 27.40
N GLY A 247 22.12 -39.90 27.39
CA GLY A 247 23.21 -40.68 26.79
C GLY A 247 23.59 -40.27 25.36
N PHE A 248 24.86 -40.50 25.01
CA PHE A 248 25.53 -40.05 23.76
C PHE A 248 24.73 -40.33 22.48
N ARG A 249 23.93 -41.40 22.46
CA ARG A 249 23.11 -41.81 21.30
C ARG A 249 22.00 -40.83 20.93
N ASN A 250 21.50 -40.03 21.87
CA ASN A 250 20.40 -39.07 21.62
C ASN A 250 20.82 -37.60 21.65
N THR A 251 22.07 -37.29 22.02
CA THR A 251 22.57 -35.92 22.22
C THR A 251 22.37 -35.01 20.99
N ALA A 252 22.52 -35.56 19.78
CA ALA A 252 22.30 -34.81 18.54
C ALA A 252 20.82 -34.41 18.31
N GLY A 253 19.87 -35.30 18.66
CA GLY A 253 18.44 -35.04 18.54
C GLY A 253 17.97 -33.99 19.56
N TYR A 254 18.38 -34.12 20.82
CA TYR A 254 18.10 -33.12 21.85
C TYR A 254 18.71 -31.76 21.53
N GLY A 255 19.95 -31.74 20.99
CA GLY A 255 20.59 -30.50 20.54
C GLY A 255 19.79 -29.77 19.46
N LEU A 256 19.19 -30.51 18.51
CA LEU A 256 18.35 -29.92 17.47
C LEU A 256 17.03 -29.37 18.03
N ILE A 257 16.38 -30.11 18.94
CA ILE A 257 15.16 -29.67 19.61
C ILE A 257 15.43 -28.40 20.42
N ALA A 258 16.46 -28.41 21.27
CA ALA A 258 16.84 -27.25 22.07
C ALA A 258 17.19 -26.03 21.19
N SER A 259 17.89 -26.24 20.08
CA SER A 259 18.22 -25.17 19.12
C SER A 259 16.97 -24.62 18.41
N THR A 260 15.99 -25.48 18.12
CA THR A 260 14.71 -25.08 17.52
C THR A 260 13.89 -24.24 18.49
N ILE A 261 13.72 -24.71 19.73
CA ILE A 261 12.96 -23.96 20.75
C ILE A 261 13.68 -22.65 21.09
N GLY A 262 15.01 -22.67 21.23
CA GLY A 262 15.82 -21.47 21.43
C GLY A 262 15.72 -20.47 20.28
N PHE A 263 15.67 -20.96 19.03
CA PHE A 263 15.45 -20.11 17.85
C PHE A 263 14.09 -19.41 17.90
N VAL A 264 13.03 -20.14 18.24
CA VAL A 264 11.68 -19.58 18.39
C VAL A 264 11.66 -18.52 19.49
N PHE A 265 12.22 -18.83 20.66
CA PHE A 265 12.23 -17.94 21.82
C PHE A 265 13.00 -16.64 21.54
N VAL A 266 14.24 -16.73 21.04
CA VAL A 266 15.07 -15.55 20.75
C VAL A 266 14.44 -14.70 19.65
N SER A 267 13.83 -15.31 18.64
CA SER A 267 13.19 -14.59 17.55
C SER A 267 11.93 -13.84 17.99
N VAL A 268 11.00 -14.51 18.66
CA VAL A 268 9.74 -13.90 19.11
C VAL A 268 9.97 -12.96 20.29
N GLY A 269 10.74 -13.40 21.29
CA GLY A 269 11.08 -12.60 22.46
C GLY A 269 11.94 -11.39 22.11
N GLY A 270 12.92 -11.56 21.21
CA GLY A 270 13.75 -10.46 20.73
C GLY A 270 12.95 -9.40 19.96
N ALA A 271 12.05 -9.83 19.06
CA ALA A 271 11.17 -8.89 18.35
C ALA A 271 10.24 -8.15 19.31
N GLY A 272 9.64 -8.85 20.28
CA GLY A 272 8.78 -8.26 21.30
C GLY A 272 9.51 -7.28 22.23
N LEU A 273 10.75 -7.59 22.61
CA LEU A 273 11.60 -6.71 23.41
C LEU A 273 11.93 -5.43 22.63
N ILE A 274 12.38 -5.56 21.38
CA ILE A 274 12.67 -4.41 20.52
C ILE A 274 11.42 -3.53 20.38
N ALA A 275 10.25 -4.12 20.09
CA ALA A 275 8.99 -3.37 20.00
C ALA A 275 8.66 -2.62 21.29
N THR A 276 8.93 -3.21 22.44
CA THR A 276 8.68 -2.61 23.76
C THR A 276 9.63 -1.46 24.05
N LEU A 277 10.91 -1.59 23.68
CA LEU A 277 11.87 -0.50 23.77
C LEU A 277 11.49 0.64 22.80
N THR A 278 11.22 0.31 21.54
CA THR A 278 10.85 1.30 20.51
C THR A 278 9.61 2.10 20.90
N LYS A 279 8.56 1.47 21.45
CA LYS A 279 7.35 2.20 21.83
C LYS A 279 7.54 3.12 23.01
N ASN A 280 8.37 2.74 23.99
CA ASN A 280 8.66 3.60 25.13
C ASN A 280 9.55 4.78 24.69
N ILE A 281 10.44 4.57 23.71
CA ILE A 281 11.30 5.64 23.16
C ILE A 281 10.49 6.62 22.32
N LEU A 282 9.70 6.13 21.35
CA LEU A 282 8.96 6.99 20.42
C LEU A 282 7.71 7.62 21.05
N GLY A 283 7.01 6.87 21.90
CA GLY A 283 5.91 7.39 22.69
C GLY A 283 4.73 7.94 21.88
N ARG A 284 4.27 7.23 20.85
CA ARG A 284 3.10 7.65 20.04
C ARG A 284 1.79 7.46 20.82
N ALA A 285 0.97 8.50 20.87
CA ALA A 285 -0.37 8.46 21.46
C ALA A 285 -1.25 7.38 20.81
N ARG A 286 -2.12 6.73 21.60
CA ARG A 286 -3.09 5.71 21.15
C ARG A 286 -4.26 6.32 20.37
N PRO A 287 -5.00 5.55 19.53
CA PRO A 287 -6.16 6.06 18.79
C PRO A 287 -7.29 6.65 19.64
N LYS A 288 -7.41 6.23 20.91
CA LYS A 288 -8.37 6.81 21.85
C LYS A 288 -8.12 8.30 22.17
N LEU A 289 -6.90 8.80 21.95
CA LEU A 289 -6.52 10.21 22.15
C LEU A 289 -6.55 11.02 20.84
N PHE A 290 -7.01 10.42 19.73
CA PHE A 290 -6.97 11.06 18.42
C PHE A 290 -7.78 12.36 18.37
N ASP A 291 -8.94 12.41 19.04
CA ASP A 291 -9.82 13.60 18.97
C ASP A 291 -9.29 14.78 19.78
N THR A 292 -8.43 14.54 20.78
CA THR A 292 -7.87 15.59 21.65
C THR A 292 -6.50 16.07 21.17
N MET A 293 -5.67 15.18 20.60
CA MET A 293 -4.27 15.48 20.28
C MET A 293 -3.91 15.30 18.80
N GLY A 294 -4.78 14.68 18.00
CA GLY A 294 -4.55 14.41 16.57
C GLY A 294 -3.59 13.24 16.28
N PRO A 295 -3.24 13.03 14.99
CA PRO A 295 -2.47 11.86 14.53
C PRO A 295 -0.96 11.86 14.84
N PHE A 296 -0.38 13.01 15.18
CA PHE A 296 1.08 13.22 15.30
C PHE A 296 1.54 13.56 16.72
N GLU A 297 0.80 13.15 17.73
CA GLU A 297 1.26 13.36 19.10
C GLU A 297 2.27 12.28 19.50
N PHE A 298 3.51 12.71 19.71
CA PHE A 298 4.62 11.89 20.17
C PHE A 298 5.20 12.49 21.45
N LYS A 299 5.26 11.69 22.50
CA LYS A 299 5.93 12.04 23.74
C LYS A 299 7.12 11.11 23.94
N LEU A 300 8.29 11.55 23.52
CA LEU A 300 9.51 10.75 23.64
C LEU A 300 9.75 10.31 25.08
N PHE A 301 10.19 9.07 25.26
CA PHE A 301 10.43 8.45 26.57
C PHE A 301 9.19 8.41 27.48
N ALA A 302 7.99 8.26 26.89
CA ALA A 302 6.77 8.07 27.64
C ALA A 302 6.61 6.60 28.08
N PHE A 303 6.80 6.35 29.38
CA PHE A 303 6.54 5.05 30.02
C PHE A 303 5.07 4.89 30.42
N SER A 304 4.15 5.40 29.60
CA SER A 304 2.70 5.33 29.85
C SER A 304 2.02 4.44 28.81
N PRO A 305 1.05 3.59 29.21
CA PRO A 305 0.26 2.77 28.29
C PRO A 305 -0.43 3.57 27.17
N ASP A 306 -0.74 4.85 27.44
CA ASP A 306 -1.46 5.75 26.53
C ASP A 306 -0.59 6.26 25.38
N TYR A 307 0.73 6.24 25.56
CA TYR A 307 1.73 6.65 24.57
C TYR A 307 2.50 5.44 24.00
N ALA A 308 2.07 4.22 24.32
CA ALA A 308 2.72 2.99 23.91
C ALA A 308 2.07 2.37 22.65
N SER A 309 1.75 3.18 21.63
CA SER A 309 1.05 2.72 20.42
C SER A 309 1.97 2.15 19.33
N LEU A 310 3.06 2.85 18.99
CA LEU A 310 3.94 2.52 17.87
C LEU A 310 5.25 1.87 18.35
N PRO A 311 5.64 0.68 17.89
CA PRO A 311 4.90 -0.24 17.02
C PRO A 311 3.91 -1.12 17.79
N SER A 312 2.96 -1.71 17.07
CA SER A 312 2.00 -2.65 17.66
C SER A 312 2.70 -3.92 18.16
N GLY A 313 2.58 -4.19 19.46
CA GLY A 313 3.16 -5.39 20.09
C GLY A 313 2.50 -6.69 19.61
N HIS A 314 1.17 -6.69 19.44
CA HIS A 314 0.44 -7.86 18.93
C HIS A 314 0.87 -8.19 17.49
N ALA A 315 0.91 -7.18 16.61
CA ALA A 315 1.36 -7.37 15.24
C ALA A 315 2.82 -7.87 15.19
N THR A 316 3.70 -7.30 16.01
CA THR A 316 5.11 -7.73 16.08
C THR A 316 5.22 -9.21 16.46
N ASN A 317 4.54 -9.64 17.52
CA ASN A 317 4.67 -11.00 18.02
C ASN A 317 4.06 -12.04 17.07
N ILE A 318 2.87 -11.77 16.51
CA ILE A 318 2.22 -12.72 15.59
C ILE A 318 2.98 -12.85 14.27
N PHE A 319 3.52 -11.75 13.73
CA PHE A 319 4.37 -11.81 12.53
C PHE A 319 5.72 -12.45 12.83
N ALA A 320 6.31 -12.23 14.02
CA ALA A 320 7.52 -12.94 14.43
C ALA A 320 7.30 -14.45 14.50
N PHE A 321 6.21 -14.88 15.11
CA PHE A 321 5.84 -16.28 15.16
C PHE A 321 5.55 -16.86 13.77
N ALA A 322 4.73 -16.19 12.97
CA ALA A 322 4.42 -16.63 11.60
C ALA A 322 5.69 -16.75 10.74
N THR A 323 6.64 -15.81 10.91
CA THR A 323 7.92 -15.83 10.20
C THR A 323 8.79 -17.01 10.65
N VAL A 324 8.92 -17.22 11.96
CA VAL A 324 9.71 -18.34 12.52
C VAL A 324 9.13 -19.68 12.10
N ILE A 325 7.82 -19.88 12.27
CA ILE A 325 7.16 -21.14 11.89
C ILE A 325 7.18 -21.29 10.37
N GLY A 326 7.02 -20.22 9.60
CA GLY A 326 7.15 -20.24 8.14
C GLY A 326 8.56 -20.60 7.66
N MET A 327 9.60 -20.26 8.43
CA MET A 327 10.96 -20.74 8.17
C MET A 327 11.09 -22.23 8.46
N LEU A 328 10.47 -22.75 9.52
CA LEU A 328 10.52 -24.18 9.86
C LEU A 328 9.64 -25.03 8.94
N TRP A 329 8.49 -24.49 8.50
CA TRP A 329 7.50 -25.11 7.64
C TRP A 329 7.17 -24.23 6.41
N PRO A 330 8.01 -24.27 5.35
CA PRO A 330 7.89 -23.38 4.20
C PRO A 330 6.57 -23.48 3.42
N ARG A 331 5.92 -24.65 3.44
CA ARG A 331 4.65 -24.89 2.72
C ARG A 331 3.47 -24.15 3.35
N GLY A 332 3.46 -24.01 4.68
CA GLY A 332 2.40 -23.33 5.42
C GLY A 332 2.57 -21.81 5.50
N ARG A 333 3.68 -21.24 5.01
CA ARG A 333 4.04 -19.83 5.20
C ARG A 333 2.94 -18.85 4.81
N VAL A 334 2.26 -19.10 3.68
CA VAL A 334 1.23 -18.19 3.17
C VAL A 334 0.04 -18.15 4.12
N LEU A 335 -0.43 -19.32 4.58
CA LEU A 335 -1.52 -19.41 5.55
C LEU A 335 -1.16 -18.73 6.87
N LEU A 336 0.07 -18.90 7.35
CA LEU A 336 0.55 -18.26 8.58
C LEU A 336 0.57 -16.74 8.47
N TYR A 337 1.08 -16.18 7.37
CA TYR A 337 1.07 -14.73 7.14
C TYR A 337 -0.35 -14.19 6.95
N MET A 338 -1.25 -14.94 6.30
CA MET A 338 -2.66 -14.58 6.19
C MET A 338 -3.33 -14.51 7.57
N GLY A 339 -3.13 -15.52 8.41
CA GLY A 339 -3.63 -15.52 9.80
C GLY A 339 -3.05 -14.37 10.63
N ALA A 340 -1.74 -14.13 10.52
CA ALA A 340 -1.08 -13.01 11.19
C ALA A 340 -1.62 -11.65 10.73
N ALA A 341 -1.88 -11.49 9.44
CA ALA A 341 -2.48 -10.28 8.88
C ALA A 341 -3.89 -10.05 9.40
N TRP A 342 -4.72 -11.09 9.52
CA TRP A 342 -6.07 -10.98 10.11
C TRP A 342 -6.04 -10.59 11.59
N ILE A 343 -5.13 -11.17 12.37
CA ILE A 343 -4.96 -10.84 13.79
C ILE A 343 -4.42 -9.40 13.95
N ALA A 344 -3.53 -8.95 13.06
CA ALA A 344 -3.06 -7.56 13.09
C ALA A 344 -4.16 -6.58 12.66
N ALA A 345 -4.93 -6.92 11.62
CA ALA A 345 -6.06 -6.12 11.14
C ALA A 345 -7.15 -5.97 12.20
N SER A 346 -7.43 -7.01 12.99
CA SER A 346 -8.41 -6.92 14.08
C SER A 346 -8.03 -5.86 15.13
N ARG A 347 -6.73 -5.64 15.43
CA ARG A 347 -6.29 -4.54 16.32
C ARG A 347 -6.63 -3.16 15.76
N VAL A 348 -6.52 -3.00 14.44
CA VAL A 348 -6.82 -1.75 13.75
C VAL A 348 -8.34 -1.52 13.73
N LEU A 349 -9.11 -2.57 13.43
CA LEU A 349 -10.58 -2.51 13.37
C LEU A 349 -11.23 -2.28 14.73
N ILE A 350 -10.65 -2.77 15.82
CA ILE A 350 -11.13 -2.50 17.20
C ILE A 350 -10.72 -1.09 17.66
N GLY A 351 -9.79 -0.42 16.96
CA GLY A 351 -9.36 0.94 17.30
C GLY A 351 -8.30 1.00 18.39
N GLU A 352 -7.59 -0.11 18.60
CA GLU A 352 -6.55 -0.24 19.64
C GLU A 352 -5.19 0.26 19.18
N HIS A 353 -4.96 0.22 17.86
CA HIS A 353 -3.75 0.66 17.20
C HIS A 353 -4.09 1.32 15.87
N TYR A 354 -3.25 2.24 15.43
CA TYR A 354 -3.33 2.75 14.07
C TYR A 354 -2.88 1.70 13.05
N PHE A 355 -3.28 1.88 11.78
CA PHE A 355 -2.89 0.99 10.69
C PHE A 355 -1.37 0.92 10.54
N THR A 356 -0.71 2.08 10.61
CA THR A 356 0.75 2.16 10.52
C THR A 356 1.47 1.53 11.71
N ASP A 357 0.90 1.56 12.91
CA ASP A 357 1.46 0.86 14.07
C ASP A 357 1.50 -0.66 13.83
N ALA A 358 0.43 -1.19 13.20
CA ALA A 358 0.33 -2.60 12.85
C ALA A 358 1.30 -2.98 11.72
N VAL A 359 1.43 -2.14 10.68
CA VAL A 359 2.37 -2.37 9.58
C VAL A 359 3.82 -2.35 10.06
N LEU A 360 4.21 -1.34 10.86
CA LEU A 360 5.57 -1.25 11.40
C LEU A 360 5.87 -2.40 12.37
N GLY A 361 4.87 -2.82 13.16
CA GLY A 361 4.97 -4.03 13.99
C GLY A 361 5.18 -5.30 13.14
N ALA A 362 4.41 -5.46 12.06
CA ALA A 362 4.55 -6.60 11.15
C ALA A 362 5.93 -6.64 10.46
N ILE A 363 6.45 -5.49 10.04
CA ILE A 363 7.80 -5.36 9.46
C ILE A 363 8.84 -5.78 10.50
N LEU A 364 8.78 -5.23 11.71
CA LEU A 364 9.71 -5.56 12.78
C LEU A 364 9.66 -7.06 13.13
N GLY A 365 8.44 -7.59 13.27
CA GLY A 365 8.19 -9.01 13.51
C GLY A 365 8.70 -9.91 12.39
N THR A 366 8.81 -9.41 11.16
CA THR A 366 9.36 -10.19 10.04
C THR A 366 10.89 -10.09 9.99
N VAL A 367 11.44 -8.88 10.09
CA VAL A 367 12.88 -8.62 9.92
C VAL A 367 13.73 -9.25 11.02
N VAL A 368 13.29 -9.16 12.29
CA VAL A 368 14.08 -9.65 13.43
C VAL A 368 14.34 -11.16 13.34
N PRO A 369 13.35 -12.04 13.09
CA PRO A 369 13.61 -13.46 12.88
C PRO A 369 14.57 -13.79 11.74
N TYR A 370 14.57 -13.04 10.63
CA TYR A 370 15.54 -13.23 9.54
C TYR A 370 16.96 -12.95 10.02
N PHE A 371 17.15 -11.88 10.79
CA PHE A 371 18.45 -11.57 11.38
C PHE A 371 18.89 -12.64 12.40
N VAL A 372 17.97 -13.11 13.25
CA VAL A 372 18.25 -14.20 14.21
C VAL A 372 18.63 -15.49 13.47
N ARG A 373 17.92 -15.84 12.39
CA ARG A 373 18.23 -17.00 11.54
C ARG A 373 19.65 -16.91 11.01
N ASP A 374 20.06 -15.75 10.51
CA ASP A 374 21.40 -15.57 9.95
C ASP A 374 22.49 -15.75 11.02
N ARG A 375 22.25 -15.30 12.26
CA ARG A 375 23.16 -15.53 13.40
C ARG A 375 23.19 -17.00 13.86
N PHE A 376 22.03 -17.66 13.87
CA PHE A 376 21.94 -19.09 14.15
C PHE A 376 22.63 -19.93 13.07
N ALA A 377 22.56 -19.51 11.81
CA ALA A 377 23.24 -20.15 10.70
C ALA A 377 24.76 -19.96 10.75
N ALA A 378 25.23 -18.76 11.08
CA ALA A 378 26.65 -18.46 11.23
C ALA A 378 27.31 -19.34 12.31
N ARG A 379 26.57 -19.67 13.37
CA ARG A 379 27.04 -20.57 14.45
C ARG A 379 26.69 -22.04 14.22
N ARG A 380 26.07 -22.39 13.08
CA ARG A 380 25.57 -23.73 12.74
C ARG A 380 24.68 -24.36 13.84
N TRP A 381 23.94 -23.55 14.58
CA TRP A 381 23.10 -24.03 15.68
C TRP A 381 21.86 -24.78 15.17
N LEU A 382 21.17 -24.22 14.18
CA LEU A 382 19.95 -24.81 13.61
C LEU A 382 19.96 -24.84 12.09
N PHE A 383 20.47 -23.78 11.48
CA PHE A 383 20.54 -23.61 10.04
C PHE A 383 21.98 -23.77 9.52
N GLU A 384 22.11 -24.14 8.27
CA GLU A 384 23.36 -24.10 7.51
C GLU A 384 23.13 -23.35 6.21
N ARG A 385 24.10 -22.54 5.78
CA ARG A 385 24.03 -21.89 4.46
C ARG A 385 24.31 -22.92 3.38
N THR A 386 23.50 -22.93 2.33
CA THR A 386 23.77 -23.75 1.13
C THR A 386 24.72 -23.01 0.20
N PRO A 387 25.50 -23.73 -0.63
CA PRO A 387 26.39 -23.11 -1.63
C PRO A 387 25.65 -22.15 -2.57
N ASP A 388 24.37 -22.41 -2.86
CA ASP A 388 23.51 -21.60 -3.73
C ASP A 388 22.99 -20.30 -3.08
N GLY A 389 23.53 -19.92 -1.92
CA GLY A 389 23.10 -18.73 -1.17
C GLY A 389 21.81 -18.89 -0.36
N GLY A 390 21.30 -20.12 -0.24
CA GLY A 390 20.12 -20.47 0.54
C GLY A 390 20.43 -20.89 1.98
N TYR A 391 19.40 -21.39 2.68
CA TYR A 391 19.51 -21.95 4.02
C TYR A 391 18.94 -23.36 4.05
N ARG A 392 19.41 -24.21 4.96
CA ARG A 392 18.84 -25.54 5.26
C ARG A 392 18.81 -25.80 6.76
N ILE A 393 17.80 -26.51 7.27
CA ILE A 393 17.78 -27.00 8.67
C ILE A 393 18.71 -28.19 8.84
N ARG A 394 19.38 -28.32 10.00
CA ARG A 394 20.19 -29.50 10.34
C ARG A 394 19.31 -30.73 10.58
N GLY A 395 19.66 -31.88 9.99
CA GLY A 395 18.98 -33.17 10.20
C GLY A 395 18.14 -33.64 9.00
N PRO A 396 18.60 -34.65 8.22
CA PRO A 396 17.92 -35.13 7.01
C PRO A 396 16.52 -35.74 7.24
N ARG A 397 16.26 -36.28 8.43
CA ARG A 397 14.93 -36.81 8.80
C ARG A 397 13.94 -35.66 9.04
N THR A 398 14.36 -34.64 9.78
CA THR A 398 13.58 -33.44 10.08
C THR A 398 13.23 -32.66 8.82
N GLN A 399 14.18 -32.53 7.88
CA GLN A 399 13.96 -31.91 6.57
C GLN A 399 12.84 -32.60 5.77
N ARG A 400 12.84 -33.94 5.72
CA ARG A 400 11.82 -34.72 5.00
C ARG A 400 10.44 -34.53 5.62
N TRP A 401 10.34 -34.60 6.94
CA TRP A 401 9.07 -34.45 7.65
C TRP A 401 8.48 -33.04 7.50
N LEU A 402 9.30 -31.99 7.62
CA LEU A 402 8.87 -30.58 7.46
C LEU A 402 8.69 -30.15 6.00
N GLY A 403 8.99 -31.03 5.04
CA GLY A 403 8.74 -30.75 3.63
C GLY A 403 9.72 -29.81 2.96
N TRP A 404 10.97 -29.78 3.44
CA TRP A 404 12.01 -28.95 2.85
C TRP A 404 12.39 -29.43 1.43
N PRO A 405 12.73 -28.50 0.50
CA PRO A 405 13.21 -28.85 -0.82
C PRO A 405 14.45 -29.75 -0.72
N ARG A 406 14.51 -30.82 -1.53
CA ARG A 406 15.73 -31.65 -1.60
C ARG A 406 16.86 -30.82 -2.22
N PRO A 407 18.13 -31.03 -1.83
CA PRO A 407 19.25 -30.41 -2.51
C PRO A 407 19.17 -30.73 -4.01
N SER A 408 19.32 -29.72 -4.87
CA SER A 408 19.65 -29.97 -6.27
C SER A 408 20.99 -30.70 -6.27
N VAL A 409 20.98 -31.97 -6.64
CA VAL A 409 22.22 -32.71 -6.89
C VAL A 409 22.80 -32.11 -8.16
N THR A 410 23.71 -31.16 -8.03
CA THR A 410 24.63 -30.85 -9.12
C THR A 410 25.52 -32.10 -9.25
N PRO A 411 25.50 -32.82 -10.38
CA PRO A 411 26.36 -33.99 -10.52
C PRO A 411 27.80 -33.48 -10.49
N SER A 412 28.59 -33.97 -9.54
CA SER A 412 30.04 -33.76 -9.57
C SER A 412 30.58 -34.44 -10.83
N ARG A 413 30.88 -33.65 -11.86
CA ARG A 413 31.92 -34.04 -12.82
C ARG A 413 33.20 -34.11 -12.01
N ASP A 414 33.62 -35.32 -11.67
CA ASP A 414 35.03 -35.74 -11.53
C ASP A 414 35.08 -37.11 -10.85
N THR A 415 34.75 -38.14 -11.63
CA THR A 415 35.27 -39.50 -11.45
C THR A 415 35.61 -40.08 -12.81
N HIS A 416 36.65 -39.53 -13.45
CA HIS A 416 37.42 -40.30 -14.42
C HIS A 416 38.62 -40.90 -13.69
N PHE A 417 38.39 -42.08 -13.10
CA PHE A 417 39.41 -43.11 -13.00
C PHE A 417 39.37 -43.85 -14.34
N LYS A 418 40.45 -43.74 -15.12
CA LYS A 418 41.02 -44.81 -15.93
C LYS A 418 42.41 -44.40 -16.38
#